data_AF-A0A354H139-F1
#
_entry.id   AF-A0A354H139-F1
#
_cell.length_a   1.000
_cell.length_b   1.000
_cell.length_c   1.000
_cell.angle_alpha   90.00
_cell.angle_beta   90.00
_cell.angle_gamma   90.00
#
_symmetry.space_group_name_H-M   'P 1'
#
loop_
_entity.id
_entity.type
_entity.pdbx_description
1 polymer ?
#
loop_
_entity_poly.entity_id
_entity_poly.type
_entity_poly.pdbx_seq_one_letter_code
_entity_poly.pdbx_strand_id
1 'polypeptide(L)'
;MFESCAESKGITARITAKFRVADEVIAGRLSLLQAAAAFRDLDERWPRAVAPCSGYPNASVEEAYCLHVIGYVETQAPSDRASDLTRRLHAELDAKLQNGTLRLSHSEDAPSSDGD
;
A
#
# COMPACT_ATOMS: atom_id res chain seq x y z
N MET A 1 -3.37 -32.40 14.53
CA MET A 1 -2.73 -31.58 15.59
C MET A 1 -1.98 -30.47 14.89
N PHE A 2 -2.51 -29.24 14.91
CA PHE A 2 -1.75 -28.04 14.52
C PHE A 2 -1.70 -27.14 15.75
N GLU A 3 -0.74 -27.43 16.61
CA GLU A 3 -0.21 -26.48 17.57
C GLU A 3 0.36 -25.29 16.80
N SER A 4 -0.30 -24.13 16.91
CA SER A 4 0.30 -22.85 17.30
C SER A 4 -0.74 -21.74 17.11
N CYS A 5 -1.74 -21.69 18.01
CA CYS A 5 -2.83 -20.69 17.97
C CYS A 5 -2.44 -19.34 18.62
N ALA A 6 -1.15 -19.17 19.00
CA ALA A 6 -0.66 -17.96 19.66
C ALA A 6 0.19 -17.05 18.74
N GLU A 7 0.65 -17.53 17.58
CA GLU A 7 1.44 -16.73 16.62
C GLU A 7 0.60 -16.18 15.46
N SER A 8 -0.62 -16.68 15.25
CA SER A 8 -1.48 -16.34 14.11
C SER A 8 -2.16 -14.96 14.21
N LYS A 9 -2.29 -14.38 15.41
CA LYS A 9 -3.04 -13.12 15.62
C LYS A 9 -2.42 -11.92 14.90
N GLY A 10 -1.08 -11.84 14.84
CA GLY A 10 -0.39 -10.72 14.19
C GLY A 10 -0.53 -10.74 12.66
N ILE A 11 -0.50 -11.93 12.06
CA ILE A 11 -0.56 -12.09 10.60
C ILE A 11 -1.95 -11.75 10.07
N THR A 12 -3.01 -12.23 10.74
CA THR A 12 -4.40 -11.89 10.36
C THR A 12 -4.70 -10.41 10.53
N ALA A 13 -4.20 -9.78 11.61
CA ALA A 13 -4.37 -8.33 11.82
C ALA A 13 -3.69 -7.52 10.72
N ARG A 14 -2.47 -7.91 10.31
CA ARG A 14 -1.74 -7.26 9.20
C ARG A 14 -2.48 -7.38 7.88
N ILE A 15 -2.95 -8.58 7.54
CA ILE A 15 -3.70 -8.81 6.30
C ILE A 15 -5.02 -8.01 6.30
N THR A 16 -5.71 -7.97 7.44
CA THR A 16 -6.96 -7.20 7.59
C THR A 16 -6.72 -5.70 7.42
N ALA A 17 -5.62 -5.17 7.96
CA ALA A 17 -5.25 -3.77 7.79
C ALA A 17 -4.92 -3.44 6.33
N LYS A 18 -4.18 -4.32 5.64
CA LYS A 18 -3.88 -4.16 4.21
C LYS A 18 -5.15 -4.19 3.35
N PHE A 19 -6.11 -5.06 3.65
CA PHE A 19 -7.40 -5.09 2.96
C PHE A 19 -8.25 -3.85 3.21
N ARG A 20 -8.19 -3.25 4.39
CA ARG A 20 -8.89 -1.97 4.65
C ARG A 20 -8.33 -0.85 3.81
N VAL A 21 -7.01 -0.75 3.70
CA VAL A 21 -6.36 0.27 2.87
C VAL A 21 -6.73 0.05 1.39
N ALA A 22 -6.71 -1.19 0.92
CA ALA A 22 -7.12 -1.50 -0.45
C ALA A 22 -8.60 -1.19 -0.72
N ASP A 23 -9.50 -1.45 0.24
CA ASP A 23 -10.91 -1.07 0.14
C ASP A 23 -11.10 0.44 -0.02
N GLU A 24 -10.35 1.24 0.73
CA GLU A 24 -10.38 2.70 0.63
C GLU A 24 -9.82 3.22 -0.71
N VAL A 25 -8.85 2.52 -1.31
CA VAL A 25 -8.38 2.82 -2.68
C VAL A 25 -9.44 2.46 -3.71
N ILE A 26 -10.08 1.30 -3.56
CA ILE A 26 -11.19 0.86 -4.44
C ILE A 26 -12.37 1.83 -4.36
N ALA A 27 -12.65 2.34 -3.15
CA ALA A 27 -13.64 3.38 -2.91
C ALA A 27 -13.23 4.78 -3.45
N GLY A 28 -12.00 4.93 -3.92
CA GLY A 28 -11.44 6.20 -4.41
C GLY A 28 -11.20 7.24 -3.31
N ARG A 29 -11.17 6.81 -2.04
CA ARG A 29 -10.90 7.66 -0.87
C ARG A 29 -9.41 7.86 -0.60
N LEU A 30 -8.58 6.87 -0.97
CA LEU A 30 -7.13 6.95 -0.87
C LEU A 30 -6.47 6.91 -2.24
N SER A 31 -5.47 7.77 -2.43
CA SER A 31 -4.56 7.71 -3.57
C SER A 31 -3.52 6.60 -3.42
N LEU A 32 -2.86 6.22 -4.52
CA LEU A 32 -1.85 5.15 -4.52
C LEU A 32 -0.71 5.44 -3.53
N LEU A 33 -0.27 6.70 -3.46
CA LEU A 33 0.80 7.12 -2.55
C LEU A 33 0.38 7.05 -1.08
N GLN A 34 -0.85 7.49 -0.76
CA GLN A 34 -1.36 7.39 0.61
C GLN A 34 -1.52 5.93 1.05
N ALA A 35 -1.97 5.06 0.14
CA ALA A 35 -2.07 3.63 0.41
C ALA A 35 -0.69 2.98 0.60
N ALA A 36 0.29 3.35 -0.23
CA ALA A 36 1.67 2.88 -0.11
C ALA A 36 2.33 3.37 1.21
N ALA A 37 2.07 4.62 1.62
CA ALA A 37 2.52 5.16 2.90
C ALA A 37 1.85 4.42 4.09
N ALA A 38 0.55 4.13 4.01
CA ALA A 38 -0.14 3.32 5.02
C ALA A 38 0.41 1.89 5.09
N PHE A 39 0.77 1.27 3.96
CA PHE A 39 1.43 -0.03 3.95
C PHE A 39 2.80 0.02 4.62
N ARG A 40 3.58 1.08 4.40
CA ARG A 40 4.87 1.30 5.06
C ARG A 40 4.71 1.46 6.58
N ASP A 41 3.76 2.27 7.04
CA ASP A 41 3.46 2.43 8.47
C ASP A 41 3.04 1.10 9.13
N LEU A 42 2.19 0.34 8.44
CA LEU A 42 1.78 -1.00 8.88
C LEU A 42 2.96 -1.98 8.97
N ASP A 43 3.89 -1.92 8.03
CA ASP A 43 5.08 -2.79 8.04
C ASP A 43 6.11 -2.33 9.11
N GLU A 44 6.21 -1.03 9.39
CA GLU A 44 7.03 -0.50 10.50
C GLU A 44 6.47 -0.93 11.87
N ARG A 45 5.14 -0.92 12.00
CA ARG A 45 4.43 -1.37 13.21
C ARG A 45 4.50 -2.89 13.43
N TRP A 46 4.78 -3.66 12.39
CA TRP A 46 5.00 -5.11 12.45
C TRP A 46 6.39 -5.49 11.91
N PRO A 47 7.47 -5.34 12.71
CA PRO A 47 8.86 -5.52 12.25
C PRO A 47 9.24 -6.95 11.80
N ARG A 48 8.35 -7.95 11.97
CA ARG A 48 8.50 -9.29 11.38
C ARG A 48 8.06 -9.37 9.91
N ALA A 49 7.56 -8.26 9.35
CA ALA A 49 7.16 -8.14 7.97
C ALA A 49 8.38 -8.09 7.04
N VAL A 50 8.53 -9.09 6.16
CA VAL A 50 9.48 -9.00 5.04
C VAL A 50 9.09 -7.79 4.19
N ALA A 51 10.01 -6.83 4.06
CA ALA A 51 9.83 -5.67 3.21
C ALA A 51 9.59 -6.13 1.76
N PRO A 52 8.64 -5.50 1.02
CA PRO A 52 8.29 -5.91 -0.33
C PRO A 52 9.43 -5.75 -1.36
N CYS A 53 10.50 -5.03 -1.01
CA CYS A 53 11.66 -4.79 -1.86
C CYS A 53 12.41 -6.05 -2.31
N SER A 54 12.16 -7.21 -1.68
CA SER A 54 12.76 -8.48 -2.10
C SER A 54 12.27 -8.97 -3.48
N GLY A 55 11.09 -8.54 -3.93
CA GLY A 55 10.51 -8.99 -5.20
C GLY A 55 10.87 -8.13 -6.42
N TYR A 56 11.40 -6.92 -6.20
CA TYR A 56 11.63 -5.94 -7.26
C TYR A 56 13.03 -5.31 -7.13
N PRO A 57 14.09 -5.99 -7.60
CA PRO A 57 15.47 -5.54 -7.40
C PRO A 57 15.82 -4.22 -8.11
N ASN A 58 15.01 -3.81 -9.09
CA ASN A 58 15.22 -2.58 -9.86
C ASN A 58 14.24 -1.45 -9.49
N ALA A 59 13.29 -1.71 -8.59
CA ALA A 59 12.30 -0.72 -8.18
C ALA A 59 12.78 0.01 -6.93
N SER A 60 12.47 1.30 -6.83
CA SER A 60 12.64 2.02 -5.57
C SER A 60 11.74 1.41 -4.49
N VAL A 61 12.12 1.51 -3.22
CA VAL A 61 11.31 1.03 -2.08
C VAL A 61 9.86 1.48 -2.21
N GLU A 62 9.70 2.73 -2.62
CA GLU A 62 8.42 3.43 -2.75
C GLU A 62 7.58 2.88 -3.91
N GLU A 63 8.23 2.60 -5.04
CA GLU A 63 7.63 1.95 -6.20
C GLU A 63 7.20 0.52 -5.86
N ALA A 64 8.02 -0.23 -5.12
CA ALA A 64 7.69 -1.57 -4.66
C ALA A 64 6.44 -1.58 -3.75
N TYR A 65 6.27 -0.59 -2.87
CA TYR A 65 5.04 -0.44 -2.08
C TYR A 65 3.83 -0.10 -2.95
N CYS A 66 3.98 0.77 -3.94
CA CYS A 66 2.90 1.10 -4.88
C CYS A 66 2.44 -0.13 -5.67
N LEU A 67 3.38 -0.91 -6.22
CA LEU A 67 3.08 -2.16 -6.92
C LEU A 67 2.39 -3.18 -6.01
N HIS A 68 2.80 -3.25 -4.73
CA HIS A 68 2.17 -4.12 -3.75
C HIS A 68 0.71 -3.74 -3.48
N VAL A 69 0.41 -2.44 -3.35
CA VAL A 69 -0.97 -1.94 -3.20
C VAL A 69 -1.80 -2.30 -4.43
N ILE A 70 -1.25 -2.13 -5.63
CA ILE A 70 -1.94 -2.45 -6.87
C ILE A 70 -2.32 -3.94 -6.92
N GLY A 71 -1.43 -4.84 -6.52
CA GLY A 71 -1.73 -6.27 -6.43
C GLY A 71 -2.85 -6.58 -5.41
N TYR A 72 -2.90 -5.87 -4.28
CA TYR A 72 -4.01 -6.01 -3.32
C TYR A 72 -5.34 -5.49 -3.88
N VAL A 73 -5.30 -4.35 -4.58
CA VAL A 73 -6.51 -3.79 -5.23
C VAL A 73 -7.01 -4.74 -6.32
N GLU A 74 -6.12 -5.31 -7.14
CA GLU A 74 -6.51 -6.27 -8.18
C GLU A 74 -7.19 -7.52 -7.60
N THR A 75 -6.69 -8.03 -6.48
CA THR A 75 -7.25 -9.22 -5.83
C THR A 75 -8.56 -8.97 -5.08
N GLN A 76 -8.78 -7.76 -4.56
CA GLN A 76 -9.97 -7.41 -3.78
C GLN A 76 -11.06 -6.73 -4.61
N ALA A 77 -10.70 -6.03 -5.69
CA ALA A 77 -11.65 -5.36 -6.55
C ALA A 77 -12.50 -6.39 -7.33
N PRO A 78 -13.79 -6.08 -7.59
CA PRO A 78 -14.61 -6.92 -8.45
C PRO A 78 -14.01 -6.97 -9.85
N SER A 79 -13.95 -8.16 -10.47
CA SER A 79 -13.24 -8.40 -11.74
C SER A 79 -13.62 -7.45 -12.89
N ASP A 80 -14.85 -6.92 -12.88
CA ASP A 80 -15.33 -5.92 -13.85
C ASP A 80 -14.62 -4.55 -13.71
N ARG A 81 -14.27 -4.15 -12.48
CA ARG A 81 -13.60 -2.87 -12.19
C ARG A 81 -12.13 -3.00 -11.84
N ALA A 82 -11.67 -4.19 -11.49
CA ALA A 82 -10.29 -4.46 -11.11
C ALA A 82 -9.32 -3.97 -12.20
N SER A 83 -9.54 -4.35 -13.46
CA SER A 83 -8.66 -3.94 -14.56
C SER A 83 -8.63 -2.43 -14.79
N ASP A 84 -9.77 -1.74 -14.65
CA ASP A 84 -9.81 -0.28 -14.84
C ASP A 84 -9.14 0.47 -13.68
N LEU A 85 -9.40 0.05 -12.45
CA LEU A 85 -8.76 0.58 -11.24
C LEU A 85 -7.25 0.35 -11.26
N THR A 86 -6.82 -0.89 -11.50
CA THR A 86 -5.40 -1.26 -11.62
C THR A 86 -4.71 -0.44 -12.71
N ARG A 87 -5.34 -0.29 -13.88
CA ARG A 87 -4.79 0.53 -14.97
C ARG A 87 -4.66 2.00 -14.57
N ARG A 88 -5.66 2.58 -13.90
CA ARG A 88 -5.61 3.96 -13.40
C ARG A 88 -4.49 4.15 -12.37
N LEU A 89 -4.34 3.22 -11.43
CA LEU A 89 -3.28 3.27 -10.42
C LEU A 89 -1.89 3.13 -11.05
N HIS A 90 -1.72 2.25 -12.05
CA HIS A 90 -0.47 2.16 -12.80
C HIS A 90 -0.16 3.45 -13.57
N ALA A 91 -1.15 4.10 -14.16
CA ALA A 91 -0.96 5.38 -14.84
C ALA A 91 -0.58 6.50 -13.86
N GLU A 92 -1.17 6.51 -12.65
CA GLU A 92 -0.78 7.42 -11.57
C GLU A 92 0.67 7.17 -11.13
N LEU A 93 1.06 5.90 -10.97
CA LEU A 93 2.43 5.51 -10.64
C LEU A 93 3.43 6.00 -11.67
N ASP A 94 3.17 5.74 -12.95
CA ASP A 94 4.03 6.16 -14.06
C ASP A 94 4.16 7.68 -14.12
N ALA A 95 3.05 8.41 -13.96
CA ALA A 95 3.06 9.87 -13.92
C ALA A 95 3.93 10.40 -12.75
N LYS A 96 3.91 9.74 -11.59
CA LYS A 96 4.76 10.13 -10.44
C LYS A 96 6.22 9.77 -10.64
N LEU A 97 6.51 8.63 -11.28
CA LEU A 97 7.87 8.24 -11.68
C LEU A 97 8.46 9.25 -12.67
N GLN A 98 7.71 9.63 -13.70
CA GLN A 98 8.15 10.61 -14.70
C GLN A 98 8.36 12.00 -14.11
N ASN A 99 7.54 12.42 -13.15
CA ASN A 99 7.71 13.69 -12.45
C ASN A 99 8.80 13.65 -11.36
N GLY A 100 9.41 12.49 -11.08
CA GLY A 100 10.41 12.33 -10.01
C GLY A 100 9.89 12.64 -8.61
N THR A 101 8.57 12.70 -8.42
CA THR A 101 7.91 13.10 -7.17
C THR A 101 7.46 11.90 -6.33
N LEU A 102 7.98 10.72 -6.66
CA LEU A 102 7.65 9.48 -5.98
C LEU A 102 8.36 9.44 -4.62
N ARG A 103 7.83 10.23 -3.69
CA ARG A 103 8.25 10.37 -2.30
C ARG A 103 7.08 9.92 -1.42
N LEU A 104 7.21 8.77 -0.77
CA LEU A 104 6.28 8.33 0.28
C LEU A 104 6.59 9.15 1.54
N SER A 105 5.96 10.33 1.63
CA SER A 105 5.83 11.03 2.90
C SER A 105 5.13 10.10 3.90
N HIS A 106 5.54 10.16 5.17
CA HIS A 106 4.78 9.55 6.25
C HIS A 106 3.32 9.99 6.13
N SER A 107 2.35 9.13 6.47
CA SER A 107 0.90 9.41 6.32
C SER A 107 0.38 10.62 7.14
N GLU A 108 1.28 11.43 7.71
CA GLU A 108 1.06 12.68 8.42
C GLU A 108 1.49 13.90 7.59
N ASP A 109 1.32 13.89 6.28
CA ASP A 109 1.28 15.16 5.51
C ASP A 109 -0.17 15.67 5.47
N ALA A 110 -0.71 15.90 6.67
CA ALA A 110 -1.74 16.91 6.81
C ALA A 110 -1.00 18.26 6.73
N PRO A 111 -1.46 19.24 5.92
CA PRO A 111 -0.94 20.58 6.04
C PRO A 111 -1.36 21.11 7.41
N SER A 112 -0.46 21.00 8.39
CA SER A 112 -0.50 21.82 9.60
C SER A 112 -0.28 23.26 9.15
N SER A 113 -1.35 23.88 8.65
CA SER A 113 -1.47 25.32 8.60
C SER A 113 -1.60 25.80 10.03
N ASP A 114 -0.49 26.15 10.66
CA ASP A 114 -0.47 27.05 11.80
C ASP A 114 0.75 27.96 11.62
N GLY A 115 0.44 29.19 11.19
CA GLY A 115 1.40 30.27 11.07
C GLY A 115 1.49 31.04 12.38
N ASP A 116 2.67 31.58 12.64
CA ASP A 116 2.87 32.72 13.54
C ASP A 116 3.72 33.77 12.78
#